data_AF-A0A838UKV7-F1
#
_entry.id   AF-A0A838UKV7-F1
#
_cell.length_a   1.000
_cell.length_b   1.000
_cell.length_c   1.000
_cell.angle_alpha   90.00
_cell.angle_beta   90.00
_cell.angle_gamma   90.00
#
_symmetry.space_group_name_H-M   'P 1'
#
loop_
_entity.id
_entity.type
_entity.pdbx_description
1 polymer ?
#
loop_
_entity_poly.entity_id
_entity_poly.type
_entity_poly.pdbx_seq_one_letter_code
_entity_poly.pdbx_strand_id
1 'polypeptide(L)'
;MTILLDPAEKAQIEGRARGHALSTGEYVRRASQSYEAGVDEPALEAIAVEFEANVRAMRATLRDAVDYAQARLDEIAVVRGSRHGDR
;
A
#
# COMPACT_ATOMS: atom_id res chain seq x y z
N MET A 1 0.94 -29.53 16.82
CA MET A 1 0.07 -28.50 17.43
C MET A 1 -1.23 -28.50 16.66
N THR A 2 -2.35 -28.71 17.32
CA THR A 2 -3.69 -28.70 16.71
C THR A 2 -4.44 -27.53 17.30
N ILE A 3 -4.95 -26.64 16.45
CA ILE A 3 -5.70 -25.45 16.87
C ILE A 3 -7.15 -25.67 16.46
N LEU A 4 -8.07 -25.46 17.40
CA LEU A 4 -9.50 -25.47 17.12
C LEU A 4 -9.92 -24.05 16.72
N LEU A 5 -10.58 -23.95 15.58
CA LEU A 5 -11.04 -22.68 14.99
C LEU A 5 -12.48 -22.87 14.55
N ASP A 6 -13.26 -21.81 14.61
CA ASP A 6 -14.54 -21.77 13.88
C ASP A 6 -14.27 -21.90 12.36
N PRO A 7 -15.12 -22.59 11.59
CA PRO A 7 -15.02 -22.62 10.13
C PRO A 7 -14.85 -21.23 9.48
N ALA A 8 -15.52 -20.20 9.99
CA ALA A 8 -15.42 -18.84 9.49
C ALA A 8 -14.02 -18.23 9.73
N GLU A 9 -13.47 -18.45 10.93
CA GLU A 9 -12.11 -17.99 11.28
C GLU A 9 -11.06 -18.69 10.44
N LYS A 10 -11.20 -20.01 10.25
CA LYS A 10 -10.31 -20.80 9.38
C LYS A 10 -10.30 -20.23 7.96
N ALA A 11 -11.47 -19.95 7.38
CA ALA A 11 -11.56 -19.40 6.03
C ALA A 11 -10.88 -18.03 5.90
N GLN A 12 -11.01 -17.17 6.92
CA GLN A 12 -10.32 -15.88 6.95
C GLN A 12 -8.80 -16.05 7.00
N ILE A 13 -8.30 -16.94 7.87
CA ILE A 13 -6.86 -17.17 8.02
C ILE A 13 -6.27 -17.74 6.71
N GLU A 14 -6.95 -18.67 6.05
CA GLU A 14 -6.54 -19.20 4.74
C GLU A 14 -6.56 -18.13 3.65
N GLY A 15 -7.53 -17.21 3.69
CA GLY A 15 -7.57 -16.05 2.81
C GLY A 15 -6.34 -15.14 2.98
N ARG A 16 -6.03 -14.77 4.23
CA ARG A 16 -4.87 -13.91 4.55
C ARG A 16 -3.56 -14.61 4.19
N ALA A 17 -3.39 -15.89 4.51
CA ALA A 17 -2.20 -16.66 4.18
C ALA A 17 -1.91 -16.64 2.67
N ARG A 18 -2.93 -16.84 1.82
CA ARG A 18 -2.81 -16.72 0.37
C ARG A 18 -2.43 -15.31 -0.08
N GLY A 19 -3.02 -14.27 0.53
CA GLY A 19 -2.66 -12.88 0.25
C GLY A 19 -1.19 -12.56 0.53
N HIS A 20 -0.57 -13.27 1.47
CA HIS A 20 0.85 -13.16 1.81
C HIS A 20 1.76 -14.20 1.11
N ALA A 21 1.22 -15.03 0.20
CA ALA A 21 1.93 -16.15 -0.44
C ALA A 21 2.59 -17.14 0.55
N LEU A 22 1.92 -17.41 1.68
CA LEU A 22 2.36 -18.33 2.71
C LEU A 22 1.42 -19.54 2.83
N SER A 23 1.92 -20.65 3.35
CA SER A 23 1.03 -21.73 3.81
C SER A 23 0.30 -21.30 5.07
N THR A 24 -0.91 -21.84 5.31
CA THR A 24 -1.71 -21.54 6.51
C THR A 24 -0.92 -21.78 7.79
N GLY A 25 -0.18 -22.89 7.87
CA GLY A 25 0.63 -23.22 9.06
C GLY A 25 1.80 -22.26 9.28
N GLU A 26 2.47 -21.82 8.21
CA GLU A 26 3.55 -20.84 8.31
C GLU A 26 3.03 -19.45 8.68
N TYR A 27 1.87 -19.06 8.15
CA TYR A 27 1.20 -17.82 8.51
C TYR A 27 0.87 -17.78 10.01
N VAL A 28 0.27 -18.85 10.55
CA VAL A 28 -0.05 -18.96 11.98
C VAL A 28 1.22 -18.99 12.84
N ARG A 29 2.27 -19.70 12.42
CA ARG A 29 3.54 -19.74 13.13
C ARG A 29 4.14 -18.33 13.27
N ARG A 30 4.18 -17.56 12.18
CA ARG A 30 4.67 -16.17 12.21
C ARG A 30 3.81 -15.29 13.10
N ALA A 31 2.48 -15.38 12.97
CA ALA A 31 1.55 -14.64 13.82
C ALA A 31 1.79 -14.93 15.31
N SER A 32 1.99 -16.20 15.69
CA SER A 32 2.31 -16.56 17.07
C SER A 32 3.67 -16.07 17.56
N GLN A 33 4.66 -15.98 16.67
CA GLN A 33 6.00 -15.48 17.01
C GLN A 33 6.02 -13.96 17.19
N SER A 34 5.16 -13.26 16.47
CA SER A 34 5.01 -11.80 16.54
C SER A 34 3.96 -11.36 17.57
N TYR A 35 3.28 -12.29 18.24
CA TYR A 35 2.26 -11.96 19.22
C TYR A 35 2.89 -11.46 20.52
N GLU A 36 2.73 -10.18 20.81
CA GLU A 36 3.05 -9.58 22.11
C GLU A 36 1.76 -9.38 22.92
N ALA A 37 1.66 -10.06 24.06
CA ALA A 37 0.57 -9.85 25.00
C ALA A 37 0.69 -8.45 25.63
N GLY A 38 -0.38 -7.66 25.58
CA GLY A 38 -0.40 -6.29 26.11
C GLY A 38 -0.20 -5.19 25.06
N VAL A 39 -0.12 -5.55 23.78
CA VAL A 39 -0.20 -4.59 22.68
C VAL A 39 -1.57 -3.91 22.66
N ASP A 40 -1.56 -2.59 22.58
CA ASP A 40 -2.75 -1.78 22.37
C ASP A 40 -3.17 -1.87 20.89
N GLU A 41 -4.01 -2.86 20.61
CA GLU A 41 -4.50 -3.18 19.27
C GLU A 41 -5.27 -1.99 18.62
N PRO A 42 -6.10 -1.23 19.36
CA PRO A 42 -6.63 0.05 18.87
C PRO A 42 -5.56 1.06 18.45
N ALA A 43 -4.46 1.19 19.21
CA ALA A 43 -3.38 2.11 18.85
C ALA A 43 -2.65 1.64 17.58
N LEU A 44 -2.41 0.33 17.42
CA LEU A 44 -1.82 -0.20 16.19
C LEU A 44 -2.71 -0.01 14.96
N GLU A 45 -4.02 -0.22 15.10
CA GLU A 45 -4.98 0.02 14.02
C GLU A 45 -4.99 1.50 13.62
N ALA A 46 -4.97 2.41 14.60
CA ALA A 46 -4.91 3.85 14.32
C ALA A 46 -3.63 4.22 13.54
N ILE A 47 -2.48 3.67 13.92
CA ILE A 47 -1.21 3.87 13.20
C ILE A 47 -1.29 3.30 11.78
N ALA A 48 -1.88 2.12 11.59
CA ALA A 48 -2.03 1.49 10.29
C ALA A 48 -2.91 2.34 9.34
N VAL A 49 -4.03 2.85 9.86
CA VAL A 49 -4.93 3.76 9.12
C VAL A 49 -4.22 5.06 8.74
N GLU A 50 -3.50 5.67 9.68
CA GLU A 50 -2.75 6.90 9.43
C GLU A 50 -1.64 6.67 8.38
N PHE A 51 -0.93 5.54 8.48
CA PHE A 51 0.08 5.16 7.51
C PHE A 51 -0.51 4.98 6.10
N GLU A 52 -1.65 4.28 5.96
CA GLU A 52 -2.31 4.11 4.66
C GLU A 52 -2.74 5.45 4.06
N ALA A 53 -3.31 6.34 4.88
CA ALA A 53 -3.70 7.68 4.47
C ALA A 53 -2.48 8.49 3.96
N ASN A 54 -1.37 8.45 4.69
CA ASN A 54 -0.12 9.12 4.32
C ASN A 54 0.47 8.57 3.01
N VAL A 55 0.47 7.24 2.82
CA VAL A 55 0.92 6.62 1.57
C VAL A 55 0.04 7.06 0.40
N ARG A 56 -1.28 7.14 0.61
CA ARG A 56 -2.23 7.60 -0.42
C ARG A 56 -1.98 9.06 -0.79
N ALA A 57 -1.79 9.94 0.21
CA ALA A 57 -1.47 11.34 -0.01
C ALA A 57 -0.15 11.51 -0.75
N MET A 58 0.91 10.82 -0.34
CA MET A 58 2.22 10.83 -1.00
C MET A 58 2.11 10.43 -2.48
N ARG A 59 1.36 9.37 -2.79
CA ARG A 59 1.14 8.93 -4.17
C ARG A 59 0.39 9.96 -5.01
N ALA A 60 -0.57 10.67 -4.43
CA ALA A 60 -1.27 11.76 -5.10
C ALA A 60 -0.30 12.91 -5.41
N THR A 61 0.48 13.37 -4.42
CA THR A 61 1.47 14.43 -4.61
C THR A 61 2.51 14.09 -5.68
N LEU A 62 2.99 12.84 -5.71
CA LEU A 62 3.93 12.40 -6.74
C LEU A 62 3.30 12.44 -8.14
N ARG A 63 2.03 12.06 -8.26
CA ARG A 63 1.30 12.13 -9.54
C ARG A 63 1.17 13.58 -10.00
N ASP A 64 0.73 14.48 -9.10
CA ASP A 64 0.57 15.90 -9.43
C ASP A 64 1.90 16.54 -9.86
N ALA A 65 3.01 16.17 -9.22
CA ALA A 65 4.35 16.64 -9.59
C ALA A 65 4.77 16.16 -10.99
N VAL A 66 4.45 14.92 -11.35
CA VAL A 66 4.72 14.36 -12.68
C VAL A 66 3.85 15.07 -13.74
N ASP A 67 2.57 15.24 -13.47
CA ASP A 67 1.64 15.90 -14.40
C ASP A 67 2.06 17.36 -14.65
N TYR A 68 2.46 18.08 -13.59
CA TYR A 68 3.01 19.43 -13.71
C TYR A 68 4.30 19.46 -14.55
N ALA A 69 5.23 18.53 -14.30
CA ALA A 69 6.48 18.46 -15.06
C ALA A 69 6.22 18.20 -16.54
N GLN A 70 5.27 17.31 -16.87
CA GLN A 70 4.90 17.01 -18.24
C GLN A 70 4.27 18.22 -18.93
N ALA A 71 3.32 18.90 -18.27
CA ALA A 71 2.71 20.12 -18.82
C ALA A 71 3.75 21.20 -19.15
N ARG A 72 4.76 21.37 -18.28
CA ARG A 72 5.86 22.32 -18.52
C ARG A 72 6.75 21.91 -19.69
N LEU A 73 7.00 20.61 -19.88
CA LEU A 73 7.74 20.11 -21.05
C LEU A 73 6.96 20.35 -22.34
N ASP A 74 5.65 20.11 -22.33
CA ASP A 74 4.78 20.33 -23.49
C ASP A 74 4.73 21.81 -23.89
N GLU A 75 4.59 22.72 -22.91
CA GLU A 75 4.68 24.17 -23.14
C GLU A 75 6.01 24.58 -23.79
N ILE A 76 7.13 24.05 -23.31
CA ILE A 76 8.46 24.32 -23.88
C ILE A 76 8.54 23.82 -25.33
N ALA A 77 7.98 22.66 -25.63
CA ALA A 77 7.97 22.10 -26.98
C ALA A 77 7.15 22.96 -27.96
N VAL A 78 5.97 23.44 -27.54
CA VAL A 78 5.12 24.33 -28.33
C VAL A 78 5.84 25.65 -28.65
N VAL A 79 6.48 26.27 -27.64
CA VAL A 79 7.24 27.53 -27.82
C VAL A 79 8.46 27.35 -28.73
N ARG A 80 9.11 26.19 -28.70
CA ARG A 80 10.26 25.89 -29.59
C ARG A 80 9.83 25.62 -31.03
N GLY A 81 8.72 24.90 -31.24
CA GLY A 81 8.18 24.61 -32.57
C GLY A 81 7.69 25.87 -33.30
N SER A 82 7.03 26.78 -32.59
CA SER A 82 6.51 28.03 -33.15
C SER A 82 7.61 29.02 -33.57
N ARG A 83 8.81 28.96 -32.97
CA ARG A 83 9.98 29.76 -33.39
C ARG A 83 10.69 29.25 -34.66
N HIS A 84 10.41 28.04 -35.13
CA HIS A 84 11.04 27.46 -36.33
C HIS A 84 10.16 27.54 -37.59
N GLY A 85 8.87 27.85 -37.46
CA GLY A 85 7.94 27.97 -38.59
C GLY A 85 7.87 29.35 -39.25
N ASP A 86 8.63 30.33 -38.74
CA ASP A 86 8.55 31.75 -39.12
C ASP A 86 9.81 32.24 -39.87
N ARG A 87 10.54 31.31 -40.51
CA ARG A 87 11.74 31.58 -41.32
C ARG A 87 11.63 31.03 -42.73
#